data_AF-A0A0L7QMP1-F1
#
_entry.id   AF-A0A0L7QMP1-F1
#
_cell.length_a   1.000
_cell.length_b   1.000
_cell.length_c   1.000
_cell.angle_alpha   90.00
_cell.angle_beta   90.00
_cell.angle_gamma   90.00
#
_symmetry.space_group_name_H-M   'P 1'
#
loop_
_entity.id
_entity.type
_entity.pdbx_description
1 polymer ?
#
loop_
_entity_poly.entity_id
_entity_poly.type
_entity_poly.pdbx_seq_one_letter_code
_entity_poly.pdbx_strand_id
1 'polypeptide(L)'
;MCFLLVPHVIYTYFDCEDLTRYMKVIAAQVFSLLAIIKFWTMIVNRKEIRFCLLEMETQYRDVECEEDRQVMTNCAKIGRFFTTLYLGLSYGGALPYHIILPLMSERIVKEDNSTQIPLPYLSNYVFFAIEDSPIYEITFVSQILISSIILSTNCGIYSLVATIIMHCCGLFEVTSRRMETISVPTGKDIRGRLRDVVQFHLKAIK
;
A
#
# COMPACT_ATOMS: atom_id res chain seq x y z
N MET A 1 7.54 0.69 -13.59
CA MET A 1 6.60 -0.44 -13.43
C MET A 1 6.37 -1.19 -14.74
N CYS A 2 6.05 -0.53 -15.86
CA CYS A 2 5.89 -1.20 -17.15
C CYS A 2 7.15 -1.95 -17.63
N PHE A 3 8.34 -1.44 -17.29
CA PHE A 3 9.62 -2.13 -17.55
C PHE A 3 9.77 -3.49 -16.85
N LEU A 4 9.02 -3.76 -15.77
CA LEU A 4 8.94 -5.11 -15.19
C LEU A 4 7.82 -5.92 -15.83
N LEU A 5 6.66 -5.29 -16.05
CA LEU A 5 5.46 -5.99 -16.52
C LEU A 5 5.60 -6.52 -17.95
N VAL A 6 6.11 -5.72 -18.88
CA VAL A 6 6.18 -6.11 -20.31
C VAL A 6 7.10 -7.33 -20.51
N PRO A 7 8.34 -7.36 -19.99
CA PRO A 7 9.19 -8.54 -20.07
C PRO A 7 8.62 -9.78 -19.36
N HIS A 8 7.90 -9.59 -18.25
CA HIS A 8 7.18 -10.67 -17.58
C HIS A 8 6.11 -11.29 -18.48
N VAL A 9 5.31 -10.46 -19.16
CA VAL A 9 4.26 -10.92 -20.08
C VAL A 9 4.87 -11.68 -21.25
N ILE A 10 5.93 -11.14 -21.84
CA ILE A 10 6.66 -11.80 -22.93
C ILE A 10 7.19 -13.17 -22.47
N TYR A 11 7.84 -13.24 -21.31
CA TYR A 11 8.36 -14.50 -20.75
C TYR A 11 7.26 -15.56 -20.56
N THR A 12 6.08 -15.16 -20.07
CA THR A 12 4.95 -16.09 -19.90
C THR A 12 4.45 -16.67 -21.21
N TYR A 13 4.43 -15.90 -22.29
CA TYR A 13 3.94 -16.35 -23.59
C TYR A 13 4.94 -17.17 -24.39
N PHE A 14 6.24 -16.88 -24.27
CA PHE A 14 7.27 -17.48 -25.12
C PHE A 14 8.11 -18.57 -24.46
N ASP A 15 8.39 -18.48 -23.15
CA ASP A 15 9.42 -19.33 -22.50
C ASP A 15 8.90 -20.18 -21.34
N CYS A 16 7.64 -20.02 -20.94
CA CYS A 16 7.13 -20.63 -19.71
C CYS A 16 6.44 -21.98 -19.99
N GLU A 17 7.21 -23.07 -19.89
CA GLU A 17 6.71 -24.44 -20.14
C GLU A 17 6.10 -25.12 -18.88
N ASP A 18 6.58 -24.76 -17.68
CA ASP A 18 6.16 -25.37 -16.41
C ASP A 18 4.94 -24.69 -15.78
N LEU A 19 3.90 -25.44 -15.44
CA LEU A 19 2.69 -24.92 -14.78
C LEU A 19 2.99 -24.20 -13.45
N THR A 20 3.92 -24.71 -12.64
CA THR A 20 4.29 -24.08 -11.35
C THR A 20 4.99 -22.74 -11.55
N ARG A 21 5.84 -22.61 -12.58
CA ARG A 21 6.49 -21.34 -12.93
C ARG A 21 5.46 -20.37 -13.50
N TYR A 22 4.57 -20.87 -14.35
CA TYR A 22 3.47 -20.11 -14.94
C TYR A 22 2.60 -19.44 -13.88
N MET A 23 2.16 -20.20 -12.87
CA MET A 23 1.37 -19.67 -11.75
C MET A 23 2.10 -18.56 -10.97
N LYS A 24 3.40 -18.74 -10.71
CA LYS A 24 4.23 -17.73 -10.00
C LYS A 24 4.37 -16.44 -10.81
N VAL A 25 4.63 -16.55 -12.11
CA VAL A 25 4.83 -15.40 -12.99
C VAL A 25 3.52 -14.63 -13.17
N ILE A 26 2.38 -15.32 -13.33
CA ILE A 26 1.05 -14.68 -13.39
C ILE A 26 0.73 -13.96 -12.08
N ALA A 27 0.99 -14.57 -10.92
CA ALA A 27 0.77 -13.90 -9.65
C ALA A 27 1.57 -12.58 -9.56
N ALA A 28 2.83 -12.60 -10.01
CA ALA A 28 3.67 -11.41 -10.07
C ALA A 28 3.16 -10.36 -11.09
N GLN A 29 2.63 -10.79 -12.23
CA GLN A 29 2.01 -9.90 -13.22
C GLN A 29 0.76 -9.22 -12.68
N VAL A 30 -0.15 -9.98 -12.07
CA VAL A 30 -1.37 -9.44 -11.46
C VAL A 30 -1.01 -8.46 -10.35
N PHE A 31 -0.03 -8.80 -9.50
CA PHE A 31 0.45 -7.88 -8.47
C PHE A 31 1.01 -6.57 -9.06
N SER A 32 1.81 -6.66 -10.13
CA SER A 32 2.38 -5.50 -10.82
C SER A 32 1.31 -4.63 -11.50
N LEU A 33 0.33 -5.25 -12.14
CA LEU A 33 -0.83 -4.57 -12.74
C LEU A 33 -1.64 -3.82 -11.69
N LEU A 34 -1.96 -4.48 -10.57
CA LEU A 34 -2.67 -3.85 -9.45
C LEU A 34 -1.88 -2.68 -8.86
N ALA A 35 -0.55 -2.79 -8.77
CA ALA A 35 0.30 -1.68 -8.33
C ALA A 35 0.21 -0.48 -9.28
N ILE A 36 0.23 -0.71 -10.60
CA ILE A 36 0.07 0.35 -11.61
C ILE A 36 -1.29 1.03 -11.48
N ILE A 37 -2.36 0.24 -11.39
CA ILE A 37 -3.73 0.76 -11.23
C ILE A 37 -3.83 1.62 -9.97
N LYS A 38 -3.38 1.09 -8.83
CA LYS A 38 -3.37 1.80 -7.54
C LYS A 38 -2.58 3.11 -7.60
N PHE A 39 -1.39 3.08 -8.21
CA PHE A 39 -0.55 4.26 -8.37
C PHE A 39 -1.26 5.35 -9.18
N TRP A 40 -1.85 4.98 -10.31
CA TRP A 40 -2.63 5.92 -11.12
C TRP A 40 -3.87 6.43 -10.41
N THR A 41 -4.61 5.56 -9.72
CA THR A 41 -5.75 5.97 -8.89
C THR A 41 -5.35 7.00 -7.84
N MET A 42 -4.21 6.83 -7.19
CA MET A 42 -3.69 7.81 -6.22
C MET A 42 -3.33 9.16 -6.89
N ILE A 43 -2.74 9.12 -8.08
CA ILE A 43 -2.40 10.34 -8.85
C ILE A 43 -3.66 11.09 -9.29
N VAL A 44 -4.63 10.37 -9.83
CA VAL A 44 -5.89 10.96 -10.33
C VAL A 44 -6.66 11.60 -9.18
N ASN A 45 -6.78 10.90 -8.05
CA ASN A 45 -7.54 11.37 -6.88
C ASN A 45 -6.68 12.19 -5.89
N ARG A 46 -5.53 12.73 -6.32
CA ARG A 46 -4.58 13.40 -5.42
C ARG A 46 -5.18 14.61 -4.71
N LYS A 47 -6.14 15.31 -5.33
CA LYS A 47 -6.74 16.53 -4.78
C LYS A 47 -7.72 16.17 -3.67
N GLU A 48 -8.48 15.12 -3.88
CA GLU A 48 -9.50 14.54 -3.02
C GLU A 48 -8.83 13.90 -1.79
N ILE A 49 -7.75 13.14 -2.00
CA ILE A 49 -6.94 12.60 -0.90
C ILE A 49 -6.36 13.74 -0.05
N ARG A 50 -5.80 14.79 -0.69
CA ARG A 50 -5.28 15.94 0.03
C ARG A 50 -6.35 16.66 0.83
N PHE A 51 -7.53 16.85 0.24
CA PHE A 51 -8.67 17.45 0.92
C PHE A 51 -9.10 16.63 2.14
N CYS A 52 -9.23 15.31 1.98
CA CYS A 52 -9.55 14.39 3.07
C CYS A 52 -8.53 14.49 4.22
N LEU A 53 -7.23 14.51 3.91
CA LEU A 53 -6.18 14.63 4.93
C LEU A 53 -6.22 15.98 5.67
N LEU A 54 -6.52 17.08 4.98
CA LEU A 54 -6.67 18.40 5.61
C LEU A 54 -7.90 18.46 6.52
N GLU A 55 -9.00 17.83 6.10
CA GLU A 55 -10.21 17.73 6.92
C GLU A 55 -9.93 16.88 8.17
N MET A 56 -9.26 15.74 8.03
CA MET A 56 -8.84 14.90 9.15
C MET A 56 -7.95 15.69 10.13
N GLU A 57 -6.96 16.42 9.63
CA GLU A 57 -6.08 17.26 10.46
C GLU A 57 -6.87 18.29 11.26
N THR A 58 -7.80 18.99 10.60
CA THR A 58 -8.68 19.97 11.24
C THR A 58 -9.55 19.31 12.32
N GLN A 59 -10.13 18.15 12.01
CA GLN A 59 -10.95 17.37 12.93
C GLN A 59 -10.16 16.85 14.14
N TYR A 60 -8.87 16.53 13.99
CA TYR A 60 -8.01 16.19 15.12
C TYR A 60 -7.64 17.40 15.98
N ARG A 61 -7.42 18.57 15.36
CA ARG A 61 -7.03 19.79 16.05
C ARG A 61 -8.18 20.39 16.86
N ASP A 62 -9.38 20.39 16.30
CA ASP A 62 -10.53 21.11 16.85
C ASP A 62 -11.33 20.27 17.88
N VAL A 63 -10.73 19.19 18.41
CA VAL A 63 -11.34 18.36 19.46
C VAL A 63 -11.21 19.04 20.82
N GLU A 64 -12.30 19.62 21.31
CA GLU A 64 -12.34 20.33 22.60
C GLU A 64 -12.48 19.39 23.81
N CYS A 65 -13.19 18.26 23.67
CA CYS A 65 -13.44 17.33 24.76
C CYS A 65 -12.24 16.40 24.98
N GLU A 66 -11.70 16.37 26.20
CA GLU A 66 -10.56 15.52 26.56
C GLU A 66 -10.84 14.02 26.33
N GLU A 67 -12.05 13.56 26.66
CA GLU A 67 -12.45 12.16 26.45
C GLU A 67 -12.48 11.80 24.96
N ASP A 68 -13.03 12.69 24.12
CA ASP A 68 -13.07 12.49 22.67
C ASP A 68 -11.66 12.53 22.08
N ARG A 69 -10.80 13.42 22.59
CA ARG A 69 -9.39 13.49 22.18
C ARG A 69 -8.66 12.19 22.52
N GLN A 70 -8.95 11.59 23.68
CA GLN A 70 -8.36 10.31 24.07
C GLN A 70 -8.79 9.17 23.14
N VAL A 71 -10.08 9.08 22.79
CA VAL A 71 -10.59 8.10 21.82
C VAL A 71 -9.90 8.27 20.47
N MET A 72 -9.93 9.48 19.89
CA MET A 72 -9.32 9.76 18.59
C MET A 72 -7.81 9.49 18.58
N THR A 73 -7.11 9.80 19.69
CA THR A 73 -5.67 9.49 19.86
C THR A 73 -5.41 7.98 19.90
N ASN A 74 -6.26 7.21 20.58
CA ASN A 74 -6.12 5.76 20.62
C ASN A 74 -6.35 5.13 19.24
N CYS A 75 -7.37 5.58 18.50
CA CYS A 75 -7.57 5.15 17.11
C CYS A 75 -6.37 5.49 16.22
N ALA A 76 -5.81 6.70 16.34
CA ALA A 76 -4.61 7.10 15.61
C ALA A 76 -3.39 6.21 15.95
N LYS A 77 -3.22 5.82 17.21
CA LYS A 77 -2.14 4.89 17.64
C LYS A 77 -2.30 3.52 16.99
N ILE A 78 -3.52 2.99 16.93
CA ILE A 78 -3.80 1.72 16.26
C ILE A 78 -3.51 1.83 14.75
N GLY A 79 -3.91 2.93 14.10
CA GLY A 79 -3.59 3.18 12.69
C GLY A 79 -2.09 3.24 12.42
N ARG A 80 -1.33 3.91 13.30
CA ARG A 80 0.14 3.91 13.25
C ARG A 80 0.74 2.53 13.47
N PHE A 81 0.19 1.75 14.39
CA PHE A 81 0.63 0.37 14.61
C PHE A 81 0.47 -0.49 13.35
N PHE A 82 -0.69 -0.43 12.69
CA PHE A 82 -0.89 -1.11 11.41
C PHE A 82 0.07 -0.64 10.32
N THR A 83 0.34 0.67 10.25
CA THR A 83 1.31 1.26 9.32
C THR A 83 2.72 0.71 9.57
N THR A 84 3.19 0.72 10.81
CA THR A 84 4.51 0.20 11.18
C THR A 84 4.62 -1.30 10.92
N LEU A 85 3.57 -2.07 11.26
CA LEU A 85 3.53 -3.50 11.01
C LEU A 85 3.59 -3.80 9.50
N TYR A 86 2.79 -3.09 8.70
CA TYR A 86 2.79 -3.26 7.24
C TYR A 86 4.15 -2.90 6.63
N LEU A 87 4.75 -1.80 7.07
CA LEU A 87 6.07 -1.38 6.62
C LEU A 87 7.13 -2.42 6.98
N GLY A 88 7.13 -2.90 8.23
CA GLY A 88 8.07 -3.90 8.72
C GLY A 88 7.96 -5.23 7.99
N LEU A 89 6.73 -5.75 7.79
CA LEU A 89 6.49 -6.99 7.06
C LEU A 89 6.84 -6.86 5.57
N SER A 90 6.49 -5.73 4.95
CA SER A 90 6.75 -5.48 3.54
C SER A 90 8.24 -5.38 3.25
N TYR A 91 8.96 -4.52 3.97
CA TYR A 91 10.39 -4.31 3.78
C TYR A 91 11.23 -5.45 4.34
N GLY A 92 10.80 -6.09 5.43
CA GLY A 92 11.48 -7.24 6.02
C GLY A 92 11.27 -8.55 5.26
N GLY A 93 10.17 -8.68 4.50
CA GLY A 93 9.87 -9.87 3.70
C GLY A 93 10.25 -9.72 2.23
N ALA A 94 9.64 -8.75 1.55
CA ALA A 94 9.69 -8.68 0.09
C ALA A 94 11.07 -8.25 -0.45
N LEU A 95 11.72 -7.26 0.17
CA LEU A 95 13.04 -6.80 -0.29
C LEU A 95 14.13 -7.87 -0.12
N PRO A 96 14.27 -8.54 1.05
CA PRO A 96 15.18 -9.66 1.20
C PRO A 96 14.86 -10.78 0.22
N TYR A 97 13.60 -11.08 -0.05
CA TYR A 97 13.25 -12.09 -1.06
C TYR A 97 13.78 -11.72 -2.45
N HIS A 98 13.64 -10.47 -2.88
CA HIS A 98 14.12 -10.03 -4.20
C HIS A 98 15.65 -9.84 -4.30
N ILE A 99 16.34 -9.64 -3.19
CA ILE A 99 17.80 -9.42 -3.17
C ILE A 99 18.56 -10.70 -2.81
N ILE A 100 18.13 -11.41 -1.76
CA ILE A 100 18.85 -12.58 -1.23
C ILE A 100 18.58 -13.82 -2.08
N LEU A 101 17.34 -14.04 -2.52
CA LEU A 101 17.02 -15.25 -3.27
C LEU A 101 17.84 -15.38 -4.55
N PRO A 102 18.04 -14.32 -5.37
CA PRO A 102 18.88 -14.42 -6.56
C PRO A 102 20.36 -14.60 -6.23
N LEU A 103 20.83 -13.99 -5.13
CA LEU A 103 22.21 -14.14 -4.67
C LEU A 103 22.54 -15.56 -4.20
N MET A 104 21.57 -16.23 -3.57
CA MET A 104 21.70 -17.59 -3.03
C MET A 104 21.30 -18.69 -4.02
N SER A 105 20.62 -18.33 -5.12
CA SER A 105 20.23 -19.27 -6.16
C SER A 105 21.43 -19.71 -7.00
N GLU A 106 21.29 -20.88 -7.64
CA GLU A 106 22.32 -21.42 -8.52
C GLU A 106 22.67 -20.43 -9.63
N ARG A 107 23.97 -20.27 -9.87
CA ARG A 107 24.47 -19.41 -10.93
C ARG A 107 24.10 -20.00 -12.28
N ILE A 108 23.69 -19.14 -13.21
CA ILE A 108 23.46 -19.52 -14.60
C ILE A 108 24.84 -19.63 -15.25
N VAL A 109 25.16 -20.81 -15.80
CA VAL A 109 26.39 -21.05 -16.57
C VAL A 109 26.10 -20.73 -18.03
N LYS A 110 26.87 -19.81 -18.61
CA LYS A 110 26.78 -19.45 -20.02
C LYS A 110 27.57 -20.42 -20.91
N GLU A 111 27.33 -20.35 -22.23
CA GLU A 111 28.06 -21.12 -23.24
C GLU A 111 29.58 -20.84 -23.25
N ASP A 112 30.01 -19.66 -22.78
CA ASP A 112 31.42 -19.27 -22.66
C ASP A 112 32.08 -19.70 -21.33
N ASN A 113 31.41 -20.56 -20.54
CA ASN A 113 31.77 -20.95 -19.17
C ASN A 113 31.83 -19.81 -18.14
N SER A 114 31.36 -18.60 -18.48
CA SER A 114 31.14 -17.55 -17.49
C SER A 114 29.89 -17.85 -16.65
N THR A 115 29.82 -17.29 -15.45
CA THR A 115 28.67 -17.50 -14.54
C THR A 115 27.97 -16.19 -14.23
N GLN A 116 26.65 -16.22 -14.14
CA GLN A 116 25.81 -15.06 -13.83
C GLN A 116 24.83 -15.34 -12.70
N ILE A 117 24.54 -14.30 -11.92
CA ILE A 117 23.51 -14.31 -10.87
C ILE A 117 22.15 -14.27 -11.56
N PRO A 118 21.18 -15.15 -11.29
CA PRO A 118 19.86 -15.06 -11.92
C PRO A 118 19.18 -13.72 -11.63
N LEU A 119 18.31 -13.27 -12.55
CA LEU A 119 17.53 -12.06 -12.34
C LEU A 119 16.52 -12.26 -11.18
N PRO A 120 16.23 -11.22 -10.37
CA PRO A 120 15.21 -11.24 -9.32
C PRO A 120 13.81 -11.63 -9.82
N TYR A 121 13.54 -11.31 -11.07
CA TYR A 121 12.29 -11.59 -11.75
C TYR A 121 12.56 -12.28 -13.08
N LEU A 122 11.92 -13.43 -13.31
CA LEU A 122 11.99 -14.13 -14.60
C LEU A 122 11.34 -13.25 -15.67
N SER A 123 12.15 -12.79 -16.61
CA SER A 123 11.78 -11.76 -17.58
C SER A 123 12.53 -12.01 -18.87
N ASN A 124 11.82 -11.93 -20.00
CA ASN A 124 12.44 -11.97 -21.32
C ASN A 124 12.40 -10.57 -21.95
N TYR A 125 13.58 -10.01 -22.21
CA TYR A 125 13.73 -8.69 -22.80
C TYR A 125 14.08 -8.82 -24.28
N VAL A 126 13.06 -8.96 -25.12
CA VAL A 126 13.23 -9.15 -26.57
C VAL A 126 13.75 -7.89 -27.28
N PHE A 127 13.61 -6.72 -26.67
CA PHE A 127 14.01 -5.43 -27.27
C PHE A 127 15.49 -5.07 -27.08
N PHE A 128 16.18 -5.71 -26.13
CA PHE A 128 17.57 -5.40 -25.81
C PHE A 128 18.31 -6.67 -25.37
N ALA A 129 19.49 -6.93 -25.94
CA ALA A 129 20.35 -8.02 -25.49
C ALA A 129 20.91 -7.70 -24.09
N ILE A 130 20.39 -8.38 -23.09
CA ILE A 130 20.78 -8.24 -21.67
C ILE A 130 21.88 -9.20 -21.27
N GLU A 131 22.18 -10.19 -22.12
CA GLU A 131 22.99 -11.35 -21.76
C GLU A 131 24.40 -10.92 -21.32
N ASP A 132 24.94 -9.83 -21.87
CA ASP A 132 26.30 -9.38 -21.60
C ASP A 132 26.40 -8.26 -20.54
N SER A 133 27.48 -8.32 -19.77
CA SER A 133 27.87 -7.22 -18.87
C SER A 133 28.29 -6.00 -19.71
N PRO A 134 27.89 -4.77 -19.35
CA PRO A 134 27.28 -4.33 -18.08
C PRO A 134 25.75 -4.24 -18.07
N ILE A 135 25.07 -4.53 -19.19
CA ILE A 135 23.62 -4.33 -19.34
C ILE A 135 22.83 -5.24 -18.40
N TYR A 136 23.35 -6.45 -18.15
CA TYR A 136 22.78 -7.38 -17.17
C TYR A 136 22.68 -6.78 -15.77
N GLU A 137 23.78 -6.20 -15.27
CA GLU A 137 23.87 -5.62 -13.93
C GLU A 137 22.97 -4.39 -13.78
N ILE A 138 22.92 -3.54 -14.82
CA ILE A 138 22.01 -2.40 -14.87
C ILE A 138 20.56 -2.86 -14.79
N THR A 139 20.22 -3.93 -15.53
CA THR A 139 18.87 -4.51 -15.51
C THR A 139 18.54 -5.07 -14.12
N PHE A 140 19.45 -5.82 -13.52
CA PHE A 140 19.30 -6.35 -12.15
C PHE A 140 19.00 -5.23 -11.14
N VAL A 141 19.81 -4.17 -11.13
CA VAL A 141 19.61 -3.02 -10.23
C VAL A 141 18.30 -2.31 -10.54
N SER A 142 17.96 -2.11 -11.82
CA SER A 142 16.71 -1.47 -12.22
C SER A 142 15.48 -2.25 -11.75
N GLN A 143 15.50 -3.59 -11.80
CA GLN A 143 14.42 -4.43 -11.31
C GLN A 143 14.21 -4.25 -9.80
N ILE A 144 15.30 -4.21 -9.02
CA ILE A 144 15.26 -3.96 -7.57
C ILE A 144 14.69 -2.56 -7.28
N LEU A 145 15.14 -1.54 -8.00
CA LEU A 145 14.65 -0.17 -7.82
C LEU A 145 13.15 -0.07 -8.12
N ILE A 146 12.70 -0.64 -9.24
CA ILE A 146 11.27 -0.61 -9.61
C ILE A 146 10.44 -1.40 -8.60
N SER A 147 10.92 -2.55 -8.13
CA SER A 147 10.26 -3.34 -7.08
C SER A 147 10.14 -2.53 -5.77
N SER A 148 11.20 -1.84 -5.38
CA SER A 148 11.21 -0.95 -4.20
C SER A 148 10.17 0.17 -4.32
N ILE A 149 10.02 0.76 -5.52
CA ILE A 149 8.98 1.78 -5.79
C ILE A 149 7.57 1.18 -5.68
N ILE A 150 7.35 -0.02 -6.23
CA ILE A 150 6.07 -0.75 -6.11
C ILE A 150 5.72 -1.00 -4.65
N LEU A 151 6.70 -1.49 -3.87
CA LEU A 151 6.52 -1.79 -2.46
C LEU A 151 6.21 -0.53 -1.64
N SER A 152 6.97 0.55 -1.89
CA SER A 152 6.76 1.86 -1.26
C SER A 152 5.37 2.41 -1.56
N THR A 153 4.93 2.31 -2.82
CA THR A 153 3.60 2.77 -3.24
C THR A 153 2.50 2.01 -2.52
N ASN A 154 2.60 0.68 -2.45
CA ASN A 154 1.64 -0.13 -1.71
C ASN A 154 1.64 0.23 -0.22
N CYS A 155 2.82 0.38 0.40
CA CYS A 155 2.94 0.84 1.79
C CYS A 155 2.21 2.17 2.03
N GLY A 156 2.46 3.17 1.17
CA GLY A 156 1.79 4.46 1.29
C GLY A 156 0.26 4.33 1.23
N ILE A 157 -0.25 3.57 0.25
CA ILE A 157 -1.70 3.42 0.04
C ILE A 157 -2.36 2.67 1.20
N TYR A 158 -1.80 1.54 1.62
CA TYR A 158 -2.40 0.77 2.72
C TYR A 158 -2.31 1.51 4.06
N SER A 159 -1.25 2.28 4.29
CA SER A 159 -1.12 3.12 5.48
C SER A 159 -2.14 4.26 5.48
N LEU A 160 -2.37 4.90 4.33
CA LEU A 160 -3.42 5.90 4.15
C LEU A 160 -4.79 5.31 4.47
N VAL A 161 -5.13 4.16 3.88
CA VAL A 161 -6.41 3.46 4.10
C VAL A 161 -6.59 3.10 5.57
N ALA A 162 -5.58 2.50 6.20
CA ALA A 162 -5.64 2.16 7.63
C ALA A 162 -5.87 3.41 8.50
N THR A 163 -5.20 4.51 8.19
CA THR A 163 -5.33 5.77 8.95
C THR A 163 -6.74 6.36 8.79
N ILE A 164 -7.28 6.39 7.56
CA ILE A 164 -8.64 6.88 7.30
C ILE A 164 -9.68 6.01 8.00
N ILE A 165 -9.56 4.68 7.90
CA ILE A 165 -10.49 3.75 8.57
C ILE A 165 -10.48 3.99 10.08
N MET A 166 -9.28 4.06 10.69
CA MET A 166 -9.19 4.29 12.13
C MET A 166 -9.71 5.65 12.55
N HIS A 167 -9.52 6.69 11.72
CA HIS A 167 -10.11 8.01 11.96
C HIS A 167 -11.64 7.94 11.95
N CYS A 168 -12.24 7.31 10.94
CA CYS A 168 -13.69 7.11 10.88
C CYS A 168 -14.20 6.31 12.08
N CYS A 169 -13.52 5.23 12.48
CA CYS A 169 -13.86 4.48 13.68
C CYS A 169 -13.85 5.37 14.93
N GLY A 170 -12.83 6.22 15.08
CA GLY A 170 -12.76 7.18 16.19
C GLY A 170 -13.91 8.18 16.19
N LEU A 171 -14.27 8.73 15.02
CA LEU A 171 -15.43 9.62 14.90
C LEU A 171 -16.75 8.92 15.26
N PHE A 172 -16.94 7.67 14.83
CA PHE A 172 -18.13 6.90 15.18
C PHE A 172 -18.21 6.61 16.68
N GLU A 173 -17.09 6.26 17.31
CA GLU A 173 -17.04 6.01 18.76
C GLU A 173 -17.36 7.27 19.56
N VAL A 174 -16.77 8.41 19.18
CA VAL A 174 -17.09 9.73 19.77
C VAL A 174 -18.57 10.06 19.61
N THR A 175 -19.12 9.84 18.42
CA THR A 175 -20.53 10.11 18.12
C THR A 175 -21.45 9.23 18.96
N SER A 176 -21.15 7.94 19.09
CA SER A 176 -21.92 6.99 19.92
C SER A 176 -21.94 7.42 21.39
N ARG A 177 -20.78 7.77 21.95
CA ARG A 177 -20.68 8.24 23.35
C ARG A 177 -21.48 9.52 23.59
N ARG A 178 -21.42 10.47 22.65
CA ARG A 178 -22.22 11.70 22.72
C ARG A 178 -23.71 11.38 22.68
N MET A 179 -24.17 10.46 21.83
CA MET A 179 -25.58 10.02 21.78
C MET A 179 -26.05 9.37 23.08
N GLU A 180 -25.23 8.54 23.72
CA GLU A 180 -25.55 7.91 25.01
C GLU A 180 -25.71 8.97 26.11
N THR A 181 -24.81 9.95 26.14
CA THR A 181 -24.88 11.10 27.05
C THR A 181 -26.14 11.95 26.80
N ILE A 182 -26.69 11.90 25.58
CA ILE A 182 -27.95 12.57 25.21
C ILE A 182 -29.17 11.81 25.69
N SER A 183 -29.09 10.49 25.69
CA SER A 183 -30.20 9.60 26.06
C SER A 183 -30.46 9.54 27.56
N VAL A 184 -29.53 10.02 28.39
CA VAL A 184 -29.75 10.21 29.83
C VAL A 184 -30.63 11.45 30.06
N PRO A 185 -31.82 11.31 30.67
CA PRO A 185 -32.78 12.39 30.78
C PRO A 185 -32.32 13.40 31.84
N THR A 186 -31.72 14.52 31.40
CA THR A 186 -31.28 15.62 32.30
C THR A 186 -32.17 16.87 32.24
N GLY A 187 -33.39 16.77 31.71
CA GLY A 187 -34.36 17.89 31.75
C GLY A 187 -34.02 19.11 30.87
N LYS A 188 -33.10 18.99 29.91
CA LYS A 188 -32.76 20.04 28.92
C LYS A 188 -33.04 19.60 27.48
N ASP A 189 -33.30 20.60 26.63
CA ASP A 189 -33.87 20.51 25.27
C ASP A 189 -33.22 19.43 24.38
N ILE A 190 -33.97 18.35 24.19
CA ILE A 190 -33.63 17.14 23.43
C ILE A 190 -33.47 17.47 21.93
N ARG A 191 -34.17 18.51 21.44
CA ARG A 191 -34.24 18.84 20.01
C ARG A 191 -32.93 19.44 19.48
N GLY A 192 -32.25 20.26 20.27
CA GLY A 192 -30.92 20.80 19.92
C GLY A 192 -29.87 19.70 19.82
N ARG A 193 -29.86 18.77 20.78
CA ARG A 193 -28.88 17.68 20.85
C ARG A 193 -29.04 16.68 19.70
N LEU A 194 -30.28 16.38 19.31
CA LEU A 194 -30.56 15.52 18.15
C LEU A 194 -30.08 16.17 16.84
N ARG A 195 -30.21 17.50 16.71
CA ARG A 195 -29.73 18.25 15.54
C ARG A 195 -28.21 18.17 15.41
N ASP A 196 -27.49 18.30 16.51
CA ASP A 196 -26.03 18.25 16.51
C ASP A 196 -25.52 16.84 16.16
N VAL A 197 -26.20 15.79 16.64
CA VAL A 197 -25.91 14.40 16.28
C VAL A 197 -26.13 14.14 14.78
N VAL A 198 -27.25 14.60 14.21
CA VAL A 198 -27.53 14.47 12.78
C VAL A 198 -26.49 15.23 11.95
N GLN A 199 -26.05 16.41 12.40
CA GLN A 199 -24.98 17.15 11.73
C GLN A 199 -23.62 16.45 11.82
N PHE A 200 -23.28 15.85 12.97
CA PHE A 200 -22.04 15.07 13.11
C PHE A 200 -22.07 13.82 12.21
N HIS A 201 -23.19 13.10 12.15
CA HIS A 201 -23.35 11.97 11.23
C HIS A 201 -23.23 12.41 9.76
N LEU A 202 -23.84 13.54 9.40
CA LEU A 202 -23.72 14.08 8.04
C LEU A 202 -22.30 14.53 7.72
N LYS A 203 -21.54 15.05 8.69
CA LYS A 203 -20.11 15.38 8.52
C LYS A 203 -19.22 14.15 8.40
N ALA A 204 -19.54 13.06 9.07
CA ALA A 204 -18.79 11.80 8.97
C ALA A 204 -19.04 11.05 7.65
N ILE A 205 -20.17 11.30 6.99
CA ILE A 205 -20.56 10.68 5.70
C ILE A 205 -20.01 11.46 4.49
N LYS A 206 -19.65 12.74 4.67
CA LYS A 206 -19.28 13.66 3.58
C LYS A 206 -17.78 13.77 3.41
#